data_AF-A0A2V9WNF2-F1
#
_entry.id   AF-A0A2V9WNF2-F1
#
_cell.length_a   1.000
_cell.length_b   1.000
_cell.length_c   1.000
_cell.angle_alpha   90.00
_cell.angle_beta   90.00
_cell.angle_gamma   90.00
#
_symmetry.space_group_name_H-M   'P 1'
#
loop_
_entity.id
_entity.type
_entity.pdbx_description
1 polymer ?
#
loop_
_entity_poly.entity_id
_entity_poly.type
_entity_poly.pdbx_seq_one_letter_code
_entity_poly.pdbx_strand_id
1 'polypeptide(L)'
;MKSPHLAAIFIVIALLVGCGAGHPKLVSIAVAPTTATATSSPQTTVGYTATGTFDNKTSRMLTIADGLTWKSSNTAIATIDTGGTATCIAPGAVTITASAPANLVLTLGTGVQNTSSSVNGTATLTCT
;
A
#
# COMPACT_ATOMS: atom_id res chain seq x y z
N MET A 1 -54.56 -42.51 23.96
CA MET A 1 -55.20 -41.45 24.78
C MET A 1 -54.10 -40.68 25.51
N LYS A 2 -54.23 -39.34 25.59
CA LYS A 2 -53.35 -38.29 26.17
C LYS A 2 -52.21 -37.72 25.29
N SER A 3 -52.55 -36.64 24.56
CA SER A 3 -51.71 -35.44 24.28
C SER A 3 -51.88 -34.46 25.49
N PRO A 4 -51.02 -33.44 25.81
CA PRO A 4 -50.62 -32.34 24.91
C PRO A 4 -49.24 -31.62 25.09
N HIS A 5 -48.81 -30.97 23.99
CA HIS A 5 -48.20 -29.63 23.79
C HIS A 5 -47.02 -29.06 24.64
N LEU A 6 -46.16 -28.29 23.92
CA LEU A 6 -45.11 -27.33 24.34
C LEU A 6 -43.77 -27.95 24.81
N ALA A 7 -42.58 -27.54 24.38
CA ALA A 7 -42.14 -26.31 23.73
C ALA A 7 -40.92 -26.59 22.82
N ALA A 8 -40.92 -25.95 21.65
CA ALA A 8 -39.76 -25.82 20.79
C ALA A 8 -38.77 -24.81 21.39
N ILE A 9 -37.52 -25.20 21.62
CA ILE A 9 -36.38 -24.28 21.71
C ILE A 9 -35.20 -24.94 20.98
N PHE A 10 -35.05 -24.55 19.71
CA PHE A 10 -33.82 -24.71 18.93
C PHE A 10 -32.80 -23.72 19.51
N ILE A 11 -31.87 -24.16 20.36
CA ILE A 11 -30.68 -23.35 20.65
C ILE A 11 -29.60 -23.79 19.67
N VAL A 12 -29.60 -23.15 18.52
CA VAL A 12 -28.41 -23.03 17.69
C VAL A 12 -27.39 -22.27 18.54
N ILE A 13 -26.47 -22.99 19.19
CA ILE A 13 -25.27 -22.36 19.75
C ILE A 13 -24.43 -21.96 18.54
N ALA A 14 -24.70 -20.76 18.04
CA ALA A 14 -23.86 -20.09 17.07
C ALA A 14 -22.48 -19.93 17.72
N LEU A 15 -21.51 -20.71 17.25
CA LEU A 15 -20.09 -20.40 17.38
C LEU A 15 -19.83 -19.12 16.58
N LEU A 16 -20.26 -17.97 17.11
CA LEU A 16 -19.77 -16.68 16.66
C LEU A 16 -18.38 -16.49 17.27
N VAL A 17 -17.40 -17.23 16.74
CA VAL A 17 -16.01 -16.79 16.74
C VAL A 17 -15.95 -15.62 15.75
N GLY A 18 -16.50 -14.49 16.17
CA GLY A 18 -16.38 -13.23 15.47
C GLY A 18 -14.99 -12.65 15.74
N CYS A 19 -13.97 -13.12 15.03
CA CYS A 19 -12.76 -12.31 14.84
C CYS A 19 -13.14 -11.18 13.85
N GLY A 20 -13.88 -10.20 14.35
CA GLY A 20 -14.48 -9.11 13.58
C GLY A 20 -13.78 -7.77 13.76
N ALA A 21 -12.56 -7.74 14.32
CA ALA A 21 -11.75 -6.53 14.32
C ALA A 21 -11.05 -6.41 12.97
N GLY A 22 -11.81 -6.09 11.92
CA GLY A 22 -11.29 -5.85 10.58
C GLY A 22 -10.16 -4.83 10.65
N HIS A 23 -8.97 -5.22 10.21
CA HIS A 23 -7.81 -4.33 10.19
C HIS A 23 -8.01 -3.21 9.17
N PRO A 24 -7.42 -2.03 9.39
CA PRO A 24 -7.55 -0.92 8.46
C PRO A 24 -7.07 -1.33 7.07
N LYS A 25 -7.93 -1.15 6.07
CA LYS A 25 -7.62 -1.48 4.69
C LYS A 25 -6.94 -0.29 4.05
N LEU A 26 -5.83 -0.53 3.34
CA LEU A 26 -5.18 0.51 2.54
C LEU A 26 -6.09 0.91 1.38
N VAL A 27 -6.39 2.20 1.26
CA VAL A 27 -7.29 2.75 0.23
C VAL A 27 -6.50 3.46 -0.87
N SER A 28 -5.46 4.22 -0.50
CA SER A 28 -4.66 4.98 -1.47
C SER A 28 -3.21 5.11 -1.04
N ILE A 29 -2.35 5.41 -2.00
CA ILE A 29 -0.95 5.79 -1.79
C ILE A 29 -0.71 7.14 -2.46
N ALA A 30 -0.20 8.10 -1.71
CA ALA A 30 0.31 9.36 -2.21
C ALA A 30 1.84 9.29 -2.31
N VAL A 31 2.39 9.56 -3.49
CA VAL A 31 3.85 9.65 -3.71
C VAL A 31 4.25 11.13 -3.71
N ALA A 32 5.23 11.49 -2.87
CA ALA A 32 5.73 12.85 -2.76
C ALA A 32 7.26 12.91 -2.99
N PRO A 33 7.77 13.91 -3.73
CA PRO A 33 7.01 14.97 -4.42
C PRO A 33 6.19 14.41 -5.59
N THR A 34 5.04 15.03 -5.92
CA THR A 34 4.20 14.60 -7.05
C THR A 34 4.88 14.85 -8.39
N THR A 35 5.68 15.91 -8.46
CA THR A 35 6.52 16.27 -9.60
C THR A 35 7.90 16.69 -9.10
N ALA A 36 8.95 16.26 -9.80
CA ALA A 36 10.31 16.72 -9.53
C ALA A 36 11.12 16.81 -10.82
N THR A 37 12.21 17.57 -10.75
CA THR A 37 13.18 17.71 -11.83
C THR A 37 14.58 17.38 -11.31
N ALA A 38 15.40 16.75 -12.14
CA ALA A 38 16.80 16.45 -11.86
C ALA A 38 17.62 16.46 -13.15
N THR A 39 18.93 16.64 -13.02
CA THR A 39 19.88 16.65 -14.14
C THR A 39 20.41 15.25 -14.43
N SER A 40 20.54 14.94 -15.71
CA SER A 40 21.20 13.72 -16.21
C SER A 40 22.72 13.87 -16.34
N SER A 41 23.23 15.12 -16.39
CA SER A 41 24.66 15.42 -16.45
C SER A 41 25.01 16.71 -15.68
N PRO A 42 25.63 16.63 -14.48
CA PRO A 42 25.92 15.40 -13.75
C PRO A 42 24.62 14.71 -13.32
N GLN A 43 24.67 13.38 -13.15
CA GLN A 43 23.54 12.60 -12.66
C GLN A 43 23.19 13.04 -11.23
N THR A 44 21.98 13.55 -11.05
CA THR A 44 21.45 13.93 -9.73
C THR A 44 20.29 13.03 -9.34
N THR A 45 19.98 13.02 -8.05
CA THR A 45 19.00 12.13 -7.44
C THR A 45 17.82 12.89 -6.84
N VAL A 46 16.65 12.26 -6.82
CA VAL A 46 15.45 12.74 -6.13
C VAL A 46 14.96 11.66 -5.16
N GLY A 47 14.75 12.02 -3.90
CA GLY A 47 14.09 11.15 -2.93
C GLY A 47 12.58 11.23 -3.03
N TYR A 48 11.92 10.07 -3.12
CA TYR A 48 10.47 9.92 -3.06
C TYR A 48 10.03 9.23 -1.78
N THR A 49 8.88 9.62 -1.28
CA THR A 49 8.20 8.98 -0.14
C THR A 49 6.80 8.54 -0.55
N ALA A 50 6.31 7.47 0.06
CA ALA A 50 4.97 6.95 -0.16
C ALA A 50 4.17 7.00 1.15
N THR A 51 3.04 7.71 1.17
CA THR A 51 2.12 7.77 2.31
C THR A 51 0.85 7.01 1.97
N GLY A 52 0.55 5.97 2.75
CA GLY A 52 -0.69 5.20 2.62
C GLY A 52 -1.80 5.80 3.47
N THR A 53 -3.01 5.91 2.90
CA THR A 53 -4.23 6.28 3.63
C THR A 53 -5.16 5.08 3.74
N PHE A 54 -5.67 4.85 4.94
CA PHE A 54 -6.51 3.70 5.28
C PHE A 54 -7.98 4.09 5.41
N ASP A 55 -8.88 3.11 5.31
CA ASP A 55 -10.33 3.28 5.41
C ASP A 55 -10.80 3.85 6.77
N ASN A 56 -10.05 3.59 7.84
CA ASN A 56 -10.23 4.20 9.15
C ASN A 56 -9.76 5.68 9.22
N LYS A 57 -9.43 6.30 8.08
CA LYS A 57 -8.96 7.68 7.92
C LYS A 57 -7.58 7.97 8.50
N THR A 58 -6.87 6.97 9.01
CA THR A 58 -5.47 7.13 9.41
C THR A 58 -4.56 7.12 8.19
N SER A 59 -3.36 7.69 8.31
CA SER A 59 -2.34 7.64 7.27
C SER A 59 -0.97 7.44 7.90
N ARG A 60 -0.08 6.74 7.19
CA ARG A 60 1.33 6.61 7.57
C ARG A 60 2.23 6.41 6.37
N MET A 61 3.52 6.68 6.55
CA MET A 61 4.51 6.32 5.55
C MET A 61 4.61 4.80 5.39
N LEU A 62 4.71 4.37 4.15
CA LEU A 62 4.95 2.98 3.75
C LEU A 62 6.40 2.85 3.26
N THR A 63 7.00 1.71 3.56
CA THR A 63 8.40 1.40 3.27
C THR A 63 8.54 0.00 2.69
N ILE A 64 9.74 -0.37 2.25
CA ILE A 64 10.03 -1.74 1.84
C ILE A 64 9.79 -2.77 2.95
N ALA A 65 9.90 -2.38 4.24
CA ALA A 65 9.58 -3.26 5.37
C ALA A 65 8.09 -3.63 5.44
N ASP A 66 7.23 -2.81 4.83
CA ASP A 66 5.81 -3.11 4.68
C ASP A 66 5.54 -3.98 3.43
N GLY A 67 6.54 -4.17 2.58
CA GLY A 67 6.42 -4.83 1.27
C GLY A 67 6.23 -3.85 0.10
N LEU A 68 6.38 -2.54 0.32
CA LEU A 68 6.29 -1.54 -0.75
C LEU A 68 7.39 -1.75 -1.80
N THR A 69 7.03 -1.63 -3.07
CA THR A 69 7.98 -1.69 -4.20
C THR A 69 7.96 -0.41 -5.01
N TRP A 70 9.12 -0.03 -5.57
CA TRP A 70 9.29 1.14 -6.42
C TRP A 70 9.63 0.74 -7.85
N LYS A 71 9.14 1.50 -8.83
CA LYS A 71 9.43 1.28 -10.26
C LYS A 71 9.45 2.59 -11.04
N SER A 72 10.40 2.71 -11.97
CA SER A 72 10.40 3.73 -13.03
C SER A 72 9.74 3.18 -14.30
N SER A 73 8.99 4.02 -15.02
CA SER A 73 8.39 3.65 -16.31
C SER A 73 9.44 3.43 -17.40
N ASN A 74 10.63 4.03 -17.30
CA ASN A 74 11.72 3.84 -18.25
C ASN A 74 13.09 3.96 -17.54
N THR A 75 13.74 2.83 -17.30
CA THR A 75 15.04 2.75 -16.63
C THR A 75 16.21 3.28 -17.47
N ALA A 76 16.02 3.50 -18.78
CA ALA A 76 17.02 4.17 -19.61
C ALA A 76 17.04 5.69 -19.39
N ILE A 77 15.96 6.28 -18.87
CA ILE A 77 15.84 7.71 -18.55
C ILE A 77 16.13 7.95 -17.07
N ALA A 78 15.52 7.16 -16.17
CA ALA A 78 15.82 7.22 -14.74
C ALA A 78 15.59 5.87 -14.06
N THR A 79 16.47 5.53 -13.11
CA THR A 79 16.31 4.38 -12.21
C THR A 79 15.75 4.82 -10.86
N ILE A 80 15.21 3.89 -10.08
CA ILE A 80 14.81 4.11 -8.69
C ILE A 80 15.16 2.89 -7.85
N ASP A 81 15.73 3.12 -6.67
CA ASP A 81 16.08 2.06 -5.74
C ASP A 81 14.92 1.68 -4.80
N THR A 82 15.16 0.68 -3.95
CA THR A 82 14.18 0.20 -2.97
C THR A 82 13.86 1.20 -1.85
N GLY A 83 14.74 2.18 -1.62
CA GLY A 83 14.54 3.26 -0.65
C GLY A 83 13.68 4.40 -1.18
N GLY A 84 13.36 4.40 -2.48
CA GLY A 84 12.62 5.47 -3.14
C GLY A 84 13.53 6.58 -3.67
N THR A 85 14.83 6.36 -3.80
CA THR A 85 15.75 7.33 -4.40
C THR A 85 15.87 7.08 -5.90
N ALA A 86 15.44 8.04 -6.71
CA ALA A 86 15.52 8.00 -8.15
C ALA A 86 16.77 8.73 -8.68
N THR A 87 17.41 8.20 -9.72
CA THR A 87 18.61 8.76 -10.35
C THR A 87 18.37 8.98 -11.84
N CYS A 88 18.63 10.20 -12.32
CA CYS A 88 18.53 10.52 -13.74
C CYS A 88 19.74 10.00 -14.53
N ILE A 89 19.47 9.38 -15.67
CA ILE A 89 20.48 8.77 -16.56
C ILE A 89 20.54 9.50 -17.91
N ALA A 90 19.38 9.86 -18.46
CA ALA A 90 19.27 10.58 -19.73
C ALA A 90 18.11 11.58 -19.68
N PRO A 91 18.09 12.62 -20.54
CA PRO A 91 16.98 13.54 -20.63
C PRO A 91 15.67 12.85 -21.02
N GLY A 92 14.56 13.27 -20.40
CA GLY A 92 13.22 12.73 -20.64
C GLY A 92 12.37 12.70 -19.37
N ALA A 93 11.10 12.37 -19.52
CA ALA A 93 10.17 12.24 -18.39
C ALA A 93 9.84 10.77 -18.11
N VAL A 94 9.78 10.41 -16.84
CA VAL A 94 9.32 9.09 -16.38
C VAL A 94 8.25 9.21 -15.30
N THR A 95 7.42 8.18 -15.21
CA THR A 95 6.53 7.97 -14.06
C THR A 95 7.23 7.09 -13.04
N ILE A 96 7.32 7.58 -11.82
CA ILE A 96 7.75 6.82 -10.64
C ILE A 96 6.51 6.24 -9.97
N THR A 97 6.49 4.94 -9.75
CA THR A 97 5.36 4.22 -9.14
C THR A 97 5.79 3.56 -7.84
N ALA A 98 5.03 3.79 -6.76
CA ALA A 98 5.07 3.02 -5.54
C ALA A 98 3.89 2.03 -5.52
N SER A 99 4.15 0.75 -5.25
CA SER A 99 3.13 -0.30 -5.21
C SER A 99 3.14 -1.02 -3.88
N ALA A 100 1.99 -1.02 -3.20
CA ALA A 100 1.75 -1.90 -2.07
C ALA A 100 1.16 -3.23 -2.57
N PRO A 101 1.65 -4.38 -2.08
CA PRO A 101 1.11 -5.68 -2.41
C PRO A 101 -0.30 -5.86 -1.85
N ALA A 102 -1.03 -6.83 -2.42
CA ALA A 102 -2.19 -7.38 -1.74
C ALA A 102 -1.75 -7.99 -0.41
N ASN A 103 -2.49 -7.72 0.65
CA ASN A 103 -2.16 -8.14 2.01
C ASN A 103 -0.84 -7.61 2.59
N LEU A 104 -0.61 -6.30 2.44
CA LEU A 104 0.42 -5.56 3.17
C LEU A 104 0.51 -6.03 4.63
N VAL A 105 1.65 -6.61 5.02
CA VAL A 105 1.91 -7.04 6.39
C VAL A 105 2.24 -5.79 7.19
N LEU A 106 1.22 -5.19 7.80
CA LEU A 106 1.41 -4.09 8.74
C LEU A 106 2.04 -4.72 9.98
N THR A 107 3.37 -4.66 10.11
CA THR A 107 4.10 -5.21 11.27
C THR A 107 3.80 -4.35 12.51
N LEU A 108 2.63 -4.57 13.10
CA LEU A 108 2.22 -4.04 14.40
C LEU A 108 2.04 -5.23 15.35
N GLY A 109 3.14 -5.93 15.68
CA GLY A 109 3.23 -6.86 16.82
C GLY A 109 2.35 -8.12 16.84
N THR A 110 1.26 -8.22 16.06
CA THR A 110 0.31 -9.34 16.12
C THR A 110 -0.33 -9.59 14.75
N GLY A 111 0.39 -10.24 13.84
CA GLY A 111 -0.19 -10.98 12.70
C GLY A 111 -1.33 -10.30 11.90
N VAL A 112 -1.27 -9.00 11.66
CA VAL A 112 -2.32 -8.25 10.95
C VAL A 112 -2.14 -8.40 9.44
N GLN A 113 -3.13 -9.00 8.77
CA GLN A 113 -3.23 -8.99 7.31
C GLN A 113 -4.10 -7.79 6.89
N ASN A 114 -3.52 -6.82 6.17
CA ASN A 114 -4.33 -5.96 5.32
C ASN A 114 -5.08 -6.87 4.32
N THR A 115 -6.31 -6.57 3.92
CA THR A 115 -7.00 -7.37 2.88
C THR A 115 -7.25 -6.56 1.61
N SER A 116 -6.60 -5.40 1.47
CA SER A 116 -6.70 -4.61 0.25
C SER A 116 -6.08 -5.35 -0.92
N SER A 117 -6.65 -5.14 -2.11
CA SER A 117 -5.96 -5.37 -3.37
C SER A 117 -4.67 -4.55 -3.44
N SER A 118 -3.80 -4.83 -4.42
CA SER A 118 -2.64 -3.98 -4.65
C SER A 118 -3.10 -2.53 -4.90
N VAL A 119 -2.43 -1.59 -4.23
CA VAL A 119 -2.69 -0.15 -4.34
C VAL A 119 -1.42 0.50 -4.86
N ASN A 120 -1.56 1.42 -5.82
CA ASN A 120 -0.44 2.11 -6.44
C ASN A 120 -0.58 3.63 -6.24
N GLY A 121 0.56 4.31 -6.09
CA GLY A 121 0.68 5.76 -6.15
C GLY A 121 1.76 6.14 -7.17
N THR A 122 1.63 7.31 -7.80
CA THR A 122 2.54 7.73 -8.87
C THR A 122 3.00 9.17 -8.71
N ALA A 123 4.22 9.45 -9.18
CA ALA A 123 4.79 10.78 -9.35
C ALA A 123 5.51 10.90 -10.69
N THR A 124 5.79 12.13 -11.13
CA THR A 124 6.52 12.40 -12.38
C THR A 124 7.92 12.93 -12.07
N LEU A 125 8.94 12.31 -12.66
CA LEU A 125 10.31 12.79 -12.67
C LEU A 125 10.67 13.25 -14.08
N THR A 126 11.08 14.51 -14.22
CA THR A 126 11.67 15.02 -15.46
C THR A 126 13.18 15.13 -15.31
N CYS A 127 13.89 14.36 -16.11
CA CYS A 127 15.34 14.43 -16.25
C CYS A 127 15.69 15.42 -17.36
N THR A 128 16.55 16.39 -17.05
CA THR A 128 17.06 17.40 -18.01
C THR A 128 18.52 17.18 -18.37
#